data_AF-F8Q3Z5-F1
#
_entry.id   AF-F8Q3Z5-F1
#
_cell.length_a   1.000
_cell.length_b   1.000
_cell.length_c   1.000
_cell.angle_alpha   90.00
_cell.angle_beta   90.00
_cell.angle_gamma   90.00
#
_symmetry.space_group_name_H-M   'P 1'
#
loop_
_entity.id
_entity.type
_entity.pdbx_description
1 polymer ?
#
loop_
_entity_poly.entity_id
_entity_poly.type
_entity_poly.pdbx_seq_one_letter_code
_entity_poly.pdbx_strand_id
1 'polypeptide(L)'
;MGDAVFEIHPYAKAAWSILSLIPKSLVAQLNRDQKIQDLWSTASDMFDFLDAAEPVIDEIQRPTVSNMLKQIHDCALFVQEYAGNGFCSQ
;
A
#
# COMPACT_ATOMS: atom_id res chain seq x y z
N MET A 1 -9.44 9.04 -6.75
CA MET A 1 -8.86 7.69 -6.85
C MET A 1 -10.00 6.75 -7.15
N GLY A 2 -9.88 5.98 -8.22
CA GLY A 2 -11.02 5.39 -8.94
C GLY A 2 -11.71 4.29 -8.14
N ASP A 3 -13.05 4.35 -8.07
CA ASP A 3 -13.86 3.32 -7.42
C ASP A 3 -13.70 1.93 -8.07
N ALA A 4 -13.22 1.87 -9.32
CA ALA A 4 -13.19 0.67 -10.14
C ALA A 4 -12.05 -0.31 -9.78
N VAL A 5 -10.85 0.18 -9.39
CA VAL A 5 -9.74 -0.66 -8.88
C VAL A 5 -10.12 -1.39 -7.59
N PHE A 6 -10.99 -0.78 -6.78
CA PHE A 6 -11.51 -1.38 -5.56
C PHE A 6 -12.50 -2.51 -5.81
N GLU A 7 -13.20 -2.52 -6.95
CA GLU A 7 -14.12 -3.59 -7.33
C GLU A 7 -13.39 -4.84 -7.84
N ILE A 8 -12.16 -4.68 -8.37
CA ILE A 8 -11.40 -5.77 -9.00
C ILE A 8 -10.68 -6.65 -7.96
N HIS A 9 -10.34 -6.13 -6.77
CA HIS A 9 -9.53 -6.91 -5.82
C HIS A 9 -9.71 -6.53 -4.33
N PRO A 10 -10.00 -7.50 -3.42
CA PRO A 10 -10.10 -7.25 -1.97
C PRO A 10 -8.86 -6.56 -1.37
N TYR A 11 -7.66 -6.94 -1.83
CA TYR A 11 -6.41 -6.31 -1.39
C TYR A 11 -6.24 -4.86 -1.85
N ALA A 12 -6.84 -4.42 -2.96
CA ALA A 12 -6.76 -3.01 -3.36
C ALA A 12 -7.45 -2.12 -2.33
N LYS A 13 -8.66 -2.52 -1.91
CA LYS A 13 -9.41 -1.81 -0.87
C LYS A 13 -8.72 -1.86 0.49
N ALA A 14 -8.18 -3.00 0.86
CA ALA A 14 -7.44 -3.16 2.12
C ALA A 14 -6.16 -2.32 2.14
N ALA A 15 -5.34 -2.40 1.08
CA ALA A 15 -4.13 -1.60 0.92
C ALA A 15 -4.44 -0.10 0.99
N TRP A 16 -5.41 0.38 0.22
CA TRP A 16 -5.81 1.78 0.25
C TRP A 16 -6.34 2.24 1.61
N SER A 17 -7.12 1.40 2.30
CA SER A 17 -7.57 1.74 3.65
C SER A 17 -6.39 1.94 4.59
N ILE A 18 -5.36 1.11 4.51
CA ILE A 18 -4.18 1.28 5.37
C ILE A 18 -3.37 2.50 4.92
N LEU A 19 -3.17 2.67 3.61
CA LEU A 19 -2.43 3.79 3.03
C LEU A 19 -3.06 5.15 3.39
N SER A 20 -4.39 5.24 3.35
CA SER A 20 -5.13 6.46 3.67
C SER A 20 -5.27 6.75 5.17
N LEU A 21 -5.09 5.73 6.02
CA LEU A 21 -5.25 5.87 7.47
C LEU A 21 -3.99 6.28 8.21
N ILE A 22 -2.80 6.26 7.59
CA ILE A 22 -1.55 6.68 8.24
C ILE A 22 -1.57 8.18 8.54
N PRO A 23 -1.65 8.60 9.82
CA PRO A 23 -1.74 10.00 10.18
C PRO A 23 -0.41 10.74 9.95
N LYS A 24 -0.46 12.06 9.73
CA LYS A 24 0.73 12.92 9.60
C LYS A 24 1.70 12.82 10.81
N SER A 25 1.18 12.55 12.00
CA SER A 25 2.00 12.31 13.21
C SER A 25 2.80 11.01 13.15
N LEU A 26 2.29 10.01 12.43
CA LEU A 26 2.92 8.73 12.16
C LEU A 26 4.02 8.90 11.10
N VAL A 27 3.74 9.69 10.06
CA VAL A 27 4.74 10.14 9.07
C VAL A 27 5.93 10.86 9.73
N ALA A 28 5.68 11.66 10.77
CA ALA A 28 6.76 12.31 11.52
C ALA A 28 7.64 11.31 12.30
N GLN A 29 7.12 10.13 12.67
CA GLN A 29 7.93 9.05 13.22
C GLN A 29 8.70 8.29 12.13
N LEU A 30 8.07 8.06 10.97
CA LEU A 30 8.69 7.42 9.81
C LEU A 30 9.85 8.25 9.23
N ASN A 31 9.76 9.58 9.27
CA ASN A 31 10.84 10.47 8.82
C ASN A 31 12.17 10.30 9.59
N ARG A 32 12.19 9.59 10.73
CA ARG A 32 13.43 9.22 11.42
C ARG A 32 14.13 8.01 10.80
N ASP A 33 13.40 7.20 10.03
CA ASP A 33 13.90 6.02 9.34
C ASP A 33 13.58 6.11 7.85
N GLN A 34 14.56 6.63 7.09
CA GLN A 34 14.46 6.83 5.65
C GLN A 34 14.00 5.57 4.92
N LYS A 35 14.40 4.37 5.39
CA LYS A 35 14.00 3.11 4.72
C LYS A 35 12.51 2.84 4.83
N ILE A 36 11.87 3.21 5.94
CA ILE A 36 10.43 3.04 6.12
C ILE A 36 9.66 4.08 5.30
N GLN A 37 10.19 5.31 5.20
CA GLN A 37 9.64 6.31 4.29
C GLN A 37 9.73 5.87 2.83
N ASP A 38 10.87 5.32 2.40
CA ASP A 38 11.06 4.84 1.03
C ASP A 38 10.13 3.66 0.72
N LEU A 39 9.95 2.74 1.68
CA LEU A 39 9.01 1.62 1.55
C LEU A 39 7.57 2.12 1.37
N TRP A 40 7.15 3.09 2.19
CA TRP A 40 5.83 3.70 2.11
C TRP A 40 5.59 4.39 0.77
N SER A 41 6.56 5.21 0.32
CA SER A 41 6.49 5.90 -0.97
C SER A 41 6.37 4.88 -2.10
N THR A 42 7.23 3.84 -2.09
CA THR A 42 7.22 2.80 -3.12
C THR A 42 5.87 2.06 -3.17
N ALA A 43 5.30 1.70 -2.01
CA ALA A 43 4.00 1.03 -1.96
C ALA A 43 2.86 1.93 -2.49
N SER A 44 2.92 3.24 -2.18
CA SER A 44 1.95 4.23 -2.67
C SER A 44 2.08 4.44 -4.18
N ASP A 45 3.31 4.62 -4.67
CA ASP A 45 3.61 4.83 -6.09
C ASP A 45 3.21 3.60 -6.93
N MET A 46 3.43 2.39 -6.42
CA MET A 46 2.97 1.15 -7.07
C MET A 46 1.45 1.06 -7.11
N PHE A 47 0.75 1.51 -6.06
CA PHE A 47 -0.70 1.53 -6.03
C PHE A 47 -1.27 2.52 -7.07
N ASP A 48 -0.71 3.73 -7.12
CA ASP A 48 -1.09 4.75 -8.10
C ASP A 48 -0.82 4.30 -9.54
N PHE A 49 0.29 3.58 -9.77
CA PHE A 49 0.58 2.96 -11.07
C PHE A 49 -0.49 1.95 -11.47
N LEU A 50 -0.91 1.08 -10.55
CA LEU A 50 -1.96 0.08 -10.82
C LEU A 50 -3.33 0.74 -11.03
N ASP A 51 -3.63 1.84 -10.34
CA ASP A 51 -4.84 2.64 -10.56
C ASP A 51 -4.85 3.24 -11.97
N ALA A 52 -3.74 3.81 -12.40
CA ALA A 52 -3.59 4.34 -13.76
C ALA A 52 -3.59 3.24 -14.84
N ALA A 53 -3.09 2.04 -14.53
CA ALA A 53 -3.02 0.92 -15.45
C ALA A 53 -4.36 0.15 -15.58
N GLU A 54 -5.34 0.38 -14.70
CA GLU A 54 -6.63 -0.32 -14.70
C GLU A 54 -7.25 -0.53 -16.09
N PRO A 55 -7.33 0.49 -16.97
CA PRO A 55 -8.02 0.36 -18.26
C PRO A 55 -7.36 -0.64 -19.22
N VAL A 56 -6.11 -1.04 -18.98
CA VAL A 56 -5.32 -1.94 -19.83
C VAL A 56 -5.10 -3.32 -19.22
N ILE A 57 -5.61 -3.56 -18.00
CA ILE A 57 -5.48 -4.85 -17.30
C ILE A 57 -6.48 -5.86 -17.91
N ASP A 58 -5.94 -6.90 -18.53
CA ASP A 58 -6.70 -8.04 -19.05
C ASP A 58 -6.49 -9.31 -18.20
N GLU A 59 -7.16 -10.41 -18.59
CA GLU A 59 -7.06 -11.72 -17.90
C GLU A 59 -5.63 -12.26 -17.79
N ILE A 60 -4.73 -11.90 -18.70
CA ILE A 60 -3.34 -12.36 -18.69
C ILE A 60 -2.58 -11.65 -17.56
N GLN A 61 -2.88 -10.36 -17.35
CA GLN A 61 -2.20 -9.50 -16.38
C GLN A 61 -2.81 -9.59 -14.97
N ARG A 62 -4.08 -9.99 -14.85
CA ARG A 62 -4.81 -10.11 -13.57
C ARG A 62 -4.03 -10.83 -12.46
N PRO A 63 -3.39 -12.00 -12.69
CA PRO A 63 -2.63 -12.68 -11.63
C PRO A 63 -1.45 -11.86 -11.12
N THR A 64 -0.75 -11.17 -12.02
CA THR A 64 0.39 -10.30 -11.68
C THR A 64 -0.07 -9.11 -10.86
N VAL A 65 -1.14 -8.44 -11.29
CA VAL A 65 -1.75 -7.31 -10.57
C VAL A 65 -2.21 -7.73 -9.17
N SER A 66 -2.85 -8.90 -9.04
CA SER A 66 -3.27 -9.44 -7.75
C SER A 66 -2.08 -9.63 -6.80
N ASN A 67 -0.96 -10.16 -7.30
CA ASN A 67 0.25 -10.36 -6.50
C ASN A 67 0.92 -9.03 -6.11
N MET A 68 0.89 -8.02 -6.98
CA MET A 68 1.38 -6.68 -6.65
C MET A 68 0.54 -6.04 -5.55
N LEU A 69 -0.79 -6.14 -5.63
CA LEU A 69 -1.70 -5.61 -4.61
C LEU A 69 -1.52 -6.29 -3.25
N LYS A 70 -1.20 -7.60 -3.22
CA LYS A 70 -0.80 -8.29 -1.98
C LYS A 70 0.46 -7.69 -1.36
N GLN A 71 1.50 -7.48 -2.16
CA GLN A 71 2.75 -6.89 -1.67
C GLN A 71 2.56 -5.46 -1.16
N ILE A 72 1.76 -4.64 -1.86
CA ILE A 72 1.41 -3.29 -1.41
C ILE A 72 0.70 -3.36 -0.06
N HIS A 73 -0.27 -4.26 0.09
CA HIS A 73 -0.99 -4.49 1.36
C HIS A 73 -0.03 -4.88 2.49
N ASP A 74 0.87 -5.83 2.26
CA ASP A 74 1.81 -6.32 3.28
C ASP A 74 2.80 -5.22 3.69
N CYS A 75 3.26 -4.40 2.74
CA CYS A 75 4.10 -3.24 3.03
C CYS A 75 3.35 -2.19 3.85
N ALA A 76 2.09 -1.90 3.49
CA ALA A 76 1.27 -0.94 4.21
C ALA A 76 1.00 -1.38 5.65
N LEU A 77 0.70 -2.67 5.87
CA LEU A 77 0.56 -3.26 7.21
C LEU A 77 1.86 -3.14 8.01
N PHE A 78 2.99 -3.51 7.42
CA PHE A 78 4.29 -3.42 8.08
C PHE A 78 4.60 -2.00 8.54
N VAL A 79 4.36 -0.99 7.69
CA VAL A 79 4.57 0.42 8.03
C VAL A 79 3.62 0.86 9.15
N GLN A 80 2.36 0.42 9.11
CA GLN A 80 1.37 0.70 10.16
C GLN A 80 1.81 0.12 11.51
N GLU A 81 2.25 -1.14 11.55
CA GLU A 81 2.74 -1.80 12.77
C GLU A 81 4.02 -1.14 13.31
N TYR A 82 4.97 -0.86 12.42
CA TYR A 82 6.22 -0.15 12.76
C TYR A 82 5.91 1.15 13.48
N ALA A 83 4.95 1.91 12.97
CA ALA A 83 4.74 3.26 13.44
C ALA A 83 3.75 3.33 14.63
N GLY A 84 2.83 2.36 14.75
CA GLY A 84 1.89 2.26 15.87
C GLY A 84 2.49 1.65 17.14
N ASN A 85 3.31 0.60 17.00
CA ASN A 85 3.87 -0.15 18.13
C ASN A 85 5.41 -0.13 18.22
N GLY A 86 6.11 0.43 17.23
CA GLY A 86 7.57 0.56 17.26
C GLY A 86 8.29 -0.76 17.50
N PHE A 87 7.86 -1.89 16.89
CA PHE A 87 8.42 -3.24 17.11
C PHE A 87 8.74 -3.61 18.58
N CYS A 88 8.09 -2.98 19.57
CA CYS A 88 8.26 -3.30 20.97
C CYS A 88 7.17 -4.30 21.38
N SER A 89 7.29 -5.52 20.86
CA SER A 89 6.63 -6.70 21.38
C SER A 89 7.47 -7.93 21.00
N GLN A 90 8.67 -8.03 21.58
CA GLN A 90 9.39 -9.29 21.72
C GLN A 90 10.05 -9.34 23.09
#